data_AF-A0A0G0L749-F1
#
_entry.id   AF-A0A0G0L749-F1
#
_cell.length_a   1.000
_cell.length_b   1.000
_cell.length_c   1.000
_cell.angle_alpha   90.00
_cell.angle_beta   90.00
_cell.angle_gamma   90.00
#
_symmetry.space_group_name_H-M   'P 1'
#
loop_
_entity.id
_entity.type
_entity.pdbx_description
1 polymer ?
#
loop_
_entity_poly.entity_id
_entity_poly.type
_entity_poly.pdbx_seq_one_letter_code
_entity_poly.pdbx_strand_id
1 'polypeptide(L)'
;MSIDALFETKSVGFYSYSISTKSDYYLKNFDKNPWLAYEQITLKLLGAALAPHEIIILIADYVTTPKEIRFEVDVKKYFNDANKRLALAGVCRFDSKSNDLLQLTDLLIGAITYDIKFKKGLVPGSKHKLELVNHLKSKLGTDTFVNGFKNYNFNLFVDKTDNLDELQSKTEEIKTNEKGLSS
;
A
#
# COMPACT_ATOMS: atom_id res chain seq x y z
N MET A 1 -2.86 -12.32 -18.92
CA MET A 1 -3.48 -11.10 -18.37
C MET A 1 -2.36 -10.15 -17.95
N SER A 2 -2.50 -8.82 -17.93
CA SER A 2 -1.36 -7.89 -17.68
C SER A 2 -0.61 -8.13 -16.35
N ILE A 3 -1.27 -8.78 -15.38
CA ILE A 3 -0.65 -9.25 -14.13
C ILE A 3 0.34 -10.39 -14.36
N ASP A 4 0.07 -11.31 -15.29
CA ASP A 4 1.00 -12.42 -15.55
C ASP A 4 2.33 -11.92 -16.12
N ALA A 5 2.28 -10.87 -16.96
CA ALA A 5 3.47 -10.23 -17.50
C ALA A 5 4.38 -9.64 -16.41
N LEU A 6 3.80 -9.12 -15.32
CA LEU A 6 4.55 -8.68 -14.13
C LEU A 6 5.32 -9.84 -13.50
N PHE A 7 4.66 -10.99 -13.32
CA PHE A 7 5.26 -12.17 -12.70
C PHE A 7 6.33 -12.84 -13.59
N GLU A 8 6.19 -12.71 -14.91
CA GLU A 8 7.15 -13.24 -15.87
C GLU A 8 8.40 -12.34 -16.00
N THR A 9 8.27 -11.05 -15.70
CA THR A 9 9.37 -10.08 -15.82
C THR A 9 10.22 -10.04 -14.55
N LYS A 10 11.30 -10.83 -14.52
CA LYS A 10 12.17 -10.99 -13.34
C LYS A 10 12.82 -9.70 -12.84
N SER A 11 12.97 -8.68 -13.69
CA SER A 11 13.59 -7.39 -13.36
C SER A 11 12.64 -6.37 -12.77
N VAL A 12 11.36 -6.72 -12.57
CA VAL A 12 10.37 -5.81 -11.97
C VAL A 12 10.11 -6.23 -10.52
N GLY A 13 10.29 -5.27 -9.62
CA GLY A 13 9.90 -5.38 -8.22
C GLY A 13 8.61 -4.61 -7.94
N PHE A 14 7.81 -5.09 -7.00
CA PHE A 14 6.63 -4.43 -6.50
C PHE A 14 6.74 -4.20 -4.99
N TYR A 15 6.56 -2.94 -4.58
CA TYR A 15 6.65 -2.51 -3.19
C TYR A 15 5.37 -1.77 -2.83
N SER A 16 4.75 -2.13 -1.72
CA SER A 16 3.54 -1.43 -1.24
C SER A 16 3.59 -1.19 0.26
N TYR A 17 3.00 -0.08 0.69
CA TYR A 17 2.80 0.24 2.09
C TYR A 17 1.31 0.47 2.32
N SER A 18 0.68 -0.44 3.05
CA SER A 18 -0.74 -0.33 3.42
C SER A 18 -0.86 0.11 4.88
N ILE A 19 -1.63 1.16 5.12
CA ILE A 19 -1.92 1.67 6.47
C ILE A 19 -3.36 2.12 6.58
N SER A 20 -3.97 1.83 7.72
CA SER A 20 -5.29 2.34 8.05
C SER A 20 -5.21 3.79 8.48
N THR A 21 -6.09 4.64 7.95
CA THR A 21 -6.24 6.04 8.41
C THR A 21 -6.72 6.13 9.86
N LYS A 22 -7.20 5.02 10.44
CA LYS A 22 -7.60 4.91 11.85
C LYS A 22 -6.51 4.33 12.76
N SER A 23 -5.35 4.03 12.20
CA SER A 23 -4.24 3.48 13.00
C SER A 23 -3.60 4.57 13.87
N ASP A 24 -3.09 4.17 15.04
CA ASP A 24 -2.47 5.12 15.97
C ASP A 24 -1.25 5.80 15.33
N TYR A 25 -0.47 5.06 14.54
CA TYR A 25 0.65 5.63 13.80
C TYR A 25 0.17 6.68 12.80
N TYR A 26 -0.87 6.41 12.02
CA TYR A 26 -1.38 7.39 11.05
C TYR A 26 -1.91 8.64 11.74
N LEU A 27 -2.71 8.47 12.80
CA LEU A 27 -3.30 9.58 13.52
C LEU A 27 -2.24 10.49 14.16
N LYS A 28 -1.21 9.89 14.77
CA LYS A 28 -0.12 10.62 15.42
C LYS A 28 0.77 11.38 14.43
N ASN A 29 0.99 10.85 13.23
CA ASN A 29 1.98 11.40 12.29
C ASN A 29 1.36 12.19 11.13
N PHE A 30 0.11 11.92 10.75
CA PHE A 30 -0.44 12.35 9.46
C PHE A 30 -1.88 12.87 9.44
N ASP A 31 -2.68 12.71 10.51
CA ASP A 31 -4.14 13.00 10.49
C ASP A 31 -4.51 14.36 9.86
N LYS A 32 -3.76 15.40 10.21
CA LYS A 32 -3.99 16.78 9.75
C LYS A 32 -3.42 17.07 8.37
N ASN A 33 -2.60 16.18 7.81
CA ASN A 33 -1.89 16.40 6.56
C ASN A 33 -1.69 15.09 5.77
N PRO A 34 -2.72 14.65 5.01
CA PRO A 34 -2.61 13.44 4.18
C PRO A 34 -1.54 13.56 3.07
N TRP A 35 -1.20 14.77 2.65
CA TRP A 35 -0.14 15.01 1.66
C TRP A 35 1.25 14.73 2.22
N LEU A 36 1.46 15.04 3.50
CA LEU A 36 2.65 14.61 4.22
C LEU A 36 2.71 13.08 4.32
N ALA A 37 1.57 12.42 4.56
CA ALA A 37 1.52 10.95 4.55
C ALA A 37 1.97 10.40 3.20
N TYR A 38 1.43 10.94 2.11
CA TYR A 38 1.76 10.54 0.75
C TYR A 38 3.26 10.73 0.44
N GLU A 39 3.84 11.88 0.80
CA GLU A 39 5.26 12.16 0.64
C GLU A 39 6.15 11.21 1.46
N GLN A 40 5.87 11.05 2.76
CA GLN A 40 6.69 10.23 3.65
C GLN A 40 6.61 8.74 3.31
N ILE A 41 5.43 8.25 2.93
CA ILE A 41 5.26 6.86 2.47
C ILE A 41 6.00 6.66 1.14
N THR A 42 5.94 7.63 0.23
CA THR A 42 6.72 7.60 -1.02
C THR A 42 8.22 7.48 -0.73
N LEU A 43 8.76 8.30 0.17
CA LEU A 43 10.17 8.25 0.56
C LEU A 43 10.56 6.88 1.15
N LYS A 44 9.70 6.27 1.99
CA LYS A 44 9.93 4.92 2.52
C LYS A 44 9.98 3.87 1.41
N LEU A 45 9.05 3.93 0.45
CA LEU A 45 9.00 2.99 -0.67
C LEU A 45 10.21 3.14 -1.59
N LEU A 46 10.62 4.38 -1.91
CA LEU A 46 11.84 4.64 -2.68
C LEU A 46 13.07 4.09 -1.98
N GLY A 47 13.17 4.27 -0.65
CA GLY A 47 14.28 3.73 0.13
C GLY A 47 14.34 2.21 0.12
N ALA A 48 13.18 1.54 0.10
CA ALA A 48 13.10 0.08 0.01
C ALA A 48 13.43 -0.46 -1.40
N ALA A 49 13.16 0.32 -2.45
CA ALA A 49 13.35 -0.06 -3.84
C ALA A 49 14.76 0.27 -4.39
N LEU A 50 15.46 1.24 -3.81
CA LEU A 50 16.76 1.71 -4.30
C LEU A 50 17.87 0.68 -4.09
N ALA A 51 18.52 0.22 -5.16
CA ALA A 51 19.74 -0.56 -5.03
C ALA A 51 20.99 0.34 -4.87
N PRO A 52 22.12 -0.21 -4.37
CA PRO A 52 23.38 0.52 -4.28
C PRO A 52 23.80 1.10 -5.64
N HIS A 53 24.21 2.36 -5.65
CA HIS A 53 24.68 3.09 -6.83
C HIS A 53 23.67 3.30 -7.97
N GLU A 54 22.40 2.93 -7.81
CA GLU A 54 21.37 3.20 -8.82
C GLU A 54 20.86 4.64 -8.78
N ILE A 55 20.41 5.13 -9.94
CA ILE A 55 19.69 6.39 -10.09
C ILE A 55 18.31 6.05 -10.63
N ILE A 56 17.27 6.47 -9.92
CA ILE A 56 15.87 6.21 -10.29
C ILE A 56 15.17 7.48 -10.78
N ILE A 57 14.08 7.29 -11.52
CA ILE A 57 13.11 8.32 -11.88
C ILE A 57 11.77 7.88 -11.30
N LEU A 58 11.10 8.77 -10.57
CA LEU A 58 9.80 8.50 -9.98
C LEU A 58 8.68 8.98 -10.92
N ILE A 59 7.87 8.02 -11.35
CA ILE A 59 6.56 8.27 -11.98
C ILE A 59 5.51 8.09 -10.88
N ALA A 60 4.77 9.15 -10.56
CA ALA A 60 3.70 9.15 -9.57
C ALA A 60 2.36 9.45 -10.24
N ASP A 61 1.27 9.06 -9.60
CA ASP A 61 -0.07 9.46 -10.04
C ASP A 61 -0.32 10.95 -9.74
N TYR A 62 -1.12 11.59 -10.59
CA TYR A 62 -1.50 12.97 -10.42
C TYR A 62 -2.58 13.09 -9.35
N VAL A 63 -2.17 13.56 -8.17
CA VAL A 63 -3.08 13.92 -7.09
C VAL A 63 -3.13 15.44 -6.96
N THR A 64 -4.34 15.99 -6.92
CA THR A 64 -4.57 17.42 -6.69
C THR A 64 -4.11 17.79 -5.28
N THR A 65 -3.06 18.63 -5.20
CA THR A 65 -2.50 19.09 -3.93
C THR A 65 -2.69 20.60 -3.76
N PRO A 66 -2.76 21.11 -2.51
CA PRO A 66 -2.69 22.53 -2.19
C PRO A 66 -1.41 23.18 -2.76
N LYS A 67 -1.45 24.50 -2.95
CA LYS A 67 -0.38 25.26 -3.64
C LYS A 67 0.96 25.21 -2.90
N GLU A 68 0.91 25.08 -1.58
CA GLU A 68 2.06 25.00 -0.69
C GLU A 68 2.79 23.66 -0.77
N ILE A 69 2.15 22.61 -1.29
CA ILE A 69 2.76 21.28 -1.41
C ILE A 69 3.51 21.19 -2.73
N ARG A 70 4.84 21.00 -2.65
CA ARG A 70 5.73 20.90 -3.81
C ARG A 70 6.31 19.49 -3.93
N PHE A 71 5.44 18.50 -3.98
CA PHE A 71 5.76 17.07 -3.95
C PHE A 71 6.99 16.68 -4.81
N GLU A 72 7.03 17.07 -6.09
CA GLU A 72 8.14 16.70 -6.98
C GLU A 72 9.50 17.28 -6.54
N VAL A 73 9.48 18.48 -5.98
CA VAL A 73 10.67 19.18 -5.50
C VAL A 73 11.11 18.58 -4.16
N ASP A 74 10.15 18.42 -3.24
CA ASP A 74 10.41 18.01 -1.87
C ASP A 74 10.87 16.55 -1.79
N VAL A 75 10.19 15.62 -2.48
CA VAL A 75 10.60 14.21 -2.56
C VAL A 75 11.99 14.07 -3.15
N LYS A 76 12.27 14.76 -4.27
CA LYS A 76 13.59 14.72 -4.92
C LYS A 76 14.69 15.23 -4.00
N LYS A 77 14.44 16.36 -3.32
CA LYS A 77 15.39 16.98 -2.40
C LYS A 77 15.66 16.06 -1.22
N TYR A 78 14.61 15.66 -0.48
CA TYR A 78 14.76 14.84 0.72
C TYR A 78 15.41 13.49 0.43
N PHE A 79 15.05 12.85 -0.69
CA PHE A 79 15.63 11.55 -1.03
C PHE A 79 17.12 11.64 -1.37
N ASN A 80 17.54 12.64 -2.15
CA ASN A 80 18.96 12.84 -2.47
C ASN A 80 19.76 13.29 -1.23
N ASP A 81 19.18 14.15 -0.38
CA ASP A 81 19.80 14.62 0.86
C ASP A 81 20.00 13.47 1.86
N ALA A 82 19.06 12.53 1.94
CA ALA A 82 19.17 11.34 2.78
C ALA A 82 20.25 10.37 2.27
N ASN A 83 20.37 10.21 0.95
CA ASN A 83 21.35 9.30 0.34
C ASN A 83 22.74 9.92 0.10
N LYS A 84 22.91 11.24 0.33
CA LYS A 84 24.16 11.99 0.12
C LYS A 84 24.73 11.84 -1.30
N ARG A 85 23.86 11.61 -2.27
CA ARG A 85 24.20 11.44 -3.69
C ARG A 85 22.98 11.73 -4.57
N LEU A 86 23.20 11.84 -5.88
CA LEU A 86 22.11 11.77 -6.84
C LEU A 86 21.58 10.32 -6.90
N ALA A 87 20.47 10.07 -6.22
CA ALA A 87 19.74 8.80 -6.23
C ALA A 87 18.40 8.92 -6.97
N LEU A 88 17.79 10.09 -7.00
CA LEU A 88 16.55 10.39 -7.70
C LEU A 88 16.76 11.54 -8.69
N ALA A 89 16.76 11.20 -9.98
CA ALA A 89 17.03 12.15 -11.07
C ALA A 89 15.83 13.05 -11.38
N GLY A 90 14.62 12.50 -11.28
CA GLY A 90 13.39 13.23 -11.62
C GLY A 90 12.18 12.64 -10.91
N VAL A 91 11.19 13.50 -10.69
CA VAL A 91 9.86 13.15 -10.21
C VAL A 91 8.86 13.76 -11.17
N CYS A 92 7.93 12.96 -11.68
CA CYS A 92 6.89 13.39 -12.60
C CYS A 92 5.56 12.76 -12.20
N ARG A 93 4.50 13.58 -12.22
CA ARG A 93 3.12 13.12 -12.00
C ARG A 93 2.38 13.00 -13.32
N PHE A 94 1.70 11.87 -13.52
CA PHE A 94 0.89 11.58 -14.70
C PHE A 94 -0.54 11.26 -14.29
N ASP A 95 -1.51 11.56 -15.16
CA ASP A 95 -2.86 11.00 -15.02
C ASP A 95 -2.77 9.49 -15.22
N SER A 96 -3.13 8.70 -14.19
CA SER A 96 -3.18 7.24 -14.24
C SER A 96 -3.97 6.69 -15.43
N LYS A 97 -4.97 7.40 -15.95
CA LYS A 97 -5.71 6.98 -17.16
C LYS A 97 -4.85 6.94 -18.43
N SER A 98 -3.72 7.64 -18.41
CA SER A 98 -2.78 7.74 -19.54
C SER A 98 -1.56 6.82 -19.41
N ASN A 99 -1.46 6.02 -18.33
CA ASN A 99 -0.28 5.21 -18.04
C ASN A 99 -0.64 3.80 -17.55
N ASP A 100 -0.32 2.79 -18.36
CA ASP A 100 -0.61 1.38 -18.06
C ASP A 100 0.09 0.86 -16.81
N LEU A 101 1.30 1.37 -16.49
CA LEU A 101 2.05 0.96 -15.31
C LEU A 101 1.39 1.47 -14.02
N LEU A 102 0.88 2.71 -14.04
CA LEU A 102 0.09 3.25 -12.93
C LEU A 102 -1.21 2.45 -12.75
N GLN A 103 -1.91 2.11 -13.83
CA GLN A 103 -3.12 1.28 -13.75
C GLN A 103 -2.85 -0.13 -13.22
N LEU A 104 -1.74 -0.75 -13.63
CA LEU A 104 -1.32 -2.05 -13.10
C LEU A 104 -1.01 -1.94 -11.60
N THR A 105 -0.34 -0.87 -11.18
CA THR A 105 -0.02 -0.59 -9.78
C THR A 105 -1.31 -0.45 -8.95
N ASP A 106 -2.30 0.30 -9.44
CA ASP A 106 -3.61 0.45 -8.79
C ASP A 106 -4.35 -0.87 -8.66
N LEU A 107 -4.27 -1.73 -9.67
CA LEU A 107 -4.91 -3.05 -9.65
C LEU A 107 -4.30 -3.95 -8.56
N LEU A 108 -2.97 -3.93 -8.41
CA LEU A 108 -2.25 -4.69 -7.38
C LEU A 108 -2.56 -4.16 -5.98
N ILE A 109 -2.42 -2.84 -5.78
CA ILE A 109 -2.72 -2.18 -4.50
C ILE A 109 -4.19 -2.41 -4.13
N GLY A 110 -5.10 -2.32 -5.11
CA GLY A 110 -6.52 -2.58 -4.92
C GLY A 110 -6.82 -4.01 -4.50
N ALA A 111 -6.18 -5.01 -5.12
CA ALA A 111 -6.32 -6.42 -4.73
C ALA A 111 -5.79 -6.66 -3.31
N ILE A 112 -4.59 -6.18 -2.99
CA ILE A 112 -3.98 -6.30 -1.64
C ILE A 112 -4.87 -5.64 -0.59
N THR A 113 -5.30 -4.41 -0.83
CA THR A 113 -6.19 -3.66 0.06
C THR A 113 -7.52 -4.38 0.25
N TYR A 114 -8.05 -4.99 -0.82
CA TYR A 114 -9.31 -5.73 -0.76
C TYR A 114 -9.18 -6.99 0.10
N ASP A 115 -8.12 -7.78 -0.04
CA ASP A 115 -7.87 -8.95 0.81
C ASP A 115 -7.77 -8.55 2.30
N ILE A 116 -7.03 -7.47 2.60
CA ILE A 116 -6.91 -6.94 3.97
C ILE A 116 -8.28 -6.53 4.52
N LYS A 117 -9.05 -5.73 3.77
CA LYS A 117 -10.37 -5.27 4.20
C LYS A 117 -11.37 -6.42 4.35
N PHE A 118 -11.33 -7.39 3.44
CA PHE A 118 -12.22 -8.54 3.45
C PHE A 118 -11.93 -9.44 4.66
N LYS A 119 -10.65 -9.73 4.93
CA LYS A 119 -10.24 -10.52 6.10
C LYS A 119 -10.55 -9.83 7.43
N LYS A 120 -10.49 -8.50 7.49
CA LYS A 120 -10.92 -7.70 8.64
C LYS A 120 -12.44 -7.50 8.73
N GLY A 121 -13.24 -8.07 7.83
CA GLY A 121 -14.70 -7.94 7.83
C GLY A 121 -15.22 -6.53 7.49
N LEU A 122 -14.38 -5.67 6.91
CA LEU A 122 -14.73 -4.28 6.58
C LEU A 122 -15.49 -4.13 5.26
N VAL A 123 -15.43 -5.15 4.40
CA VAL A 123 -16.13 -5.17 3.10
C VAL A 123 -16.71 -6.56 2.84
N PRO A 124 -17.86 -6.65 2.16
CA PRO A 124 -18.42 -7.93 1.76
C PRO A 124 -17.60 -8.57 0.62
N GLY A 125 -17.74 -9.89 0.49
CA GLY A 125 -17.13 -10.66 -0.59
C GLY A 125 -17.77 -10.36 -1.95
N SER A 126 -16.95 -9.99 -2.93
CA SER A 126 -17.32 -9.75 -4.31
C SER A 126 -16.62 -10.77 -5.19
N LYS A 127 -17.40 -11.52 -5.98
CA LYS A 127 -16.90 -12.62 -6.82
C LYS A 127 -15.67 -12.23 -7.65
N HIS A 128 -15.77 -11.16 -8.43
CA HIS A 128 -14.70 -10.72 -9.32
C HIS A 128 -13.46 -10.19 -8.59
N LYS A 129 -13.66 -9.47 -7.46
CA LYS A 129 -12.52 -8.98 -6.66
C LYS A 129 -11.80 -10.13 -5.96
N LEU A 130 -12.56 -11.12 -5.47
CA LEU A 130 -12.00 -12.32 -4.85
C LEU A 130 -11.27 -13.19 -5.87
N GLU A 131 -11.76 -13.30 -7.10
CA GLU A 131 -11.08 -13.99 -8.18
C GLU A 131 -9.70 -13.38 -8.46
N LEU A 132 -9.63 -12.05 -8.61
CA LEU A 132 -8.37 -11.32 -8.77
C LEU A 132 -7.42 -11.51 -7.58
N VAL A 133 -7.94 -11.40 -6.36
CA VAL A 133 -7.16 -11.58 -5.13
C VAL A 133 -6.62 -13.00 -5.04
N ASN A 134 -7.43 -14.02 -5.33
CA ASN A 134 -7.01 -15.41 -5.30
C ASN A 134 -6.00 -15.72 -6.40
N HIS A 135 -6.12 -15.10 -7.58
CA HIS A 135 -5.10 -15.18 -8.63
C HIS A 135 -3.77 -14.58 -8.16
N LEU A 136 -3.78 -13.41 -7.53
CA LEU A 136 -2.56 -12.79 -7.01
C LEU A 136 -1.91 -13.63 -5.92
N LYS A 137 -2.74 -14.18 -5.01
CA LYS A 137 -2.31 -15.06 -3.92
C LYS A 137 -1.70 -16.36 -4.40
N SER A 138 -2.28 -16.99 -5.42
CA SER A 138 -1.74 -18.23 -6.00
C SER A 138 -0.38 -18.00 -6.67
N LYS A 139 -0.20 -16.86 -7.35
CA LYS A 139 1.08 -16.46 -7.97
C LYS A 139 2.17 -16.19 -6.92
N LEU A 140 1.78 -15.63 -5.77
CA LEU A 140 2.71 -15.30 -4.68
C LEU A 140 2.90 -16.44 -3.67
N GLY A 141 2.08 -17.48 -3.71
CA GLY A 141 2.13 -18.60 -2.77
C GLY A 141 1.77 -18.19 -1.33
N THR A 142 0.75 -17.34 -1.16
CA THR A 142 0.29 -16.88 0.16
C THR A 142 -1.24 -16.95 0.31
N ASP A 143 -1.73 -17.16 1.52
CA ASP A 143 -3.17 -17.27 1.81
C ASP A 143 -3.82 -15.91 2.15
N THR A 144 -3.01 -14.93 2.55
CA THR A 144 -3.46 -13.63 3.02
C THR A 144 -2.35 -12.57 2.92
N PHE A 145 -2.74 -11.31 2.75
CA PHE A 145 -1.85 -10.15 2.80
C PHE A 145 -1.94 -9.37 4.12
N VAL A 146 -2.81 -9.77 5.06
CA VAL A 146 -3.04 -9.05 6.34
C VAL A 146 -1.76 -8.82 7.13
N ASN A 147 -0.81 -9.77 7.07
CA ASN A 147 0.45 -9.68 7.80
C ASN A 147 1.61 -9.09 6.99
N GLY A 148 1.32 -8.55 5.81
CA GLY A 148 2.34 -8.27 4.80
C GLY A 148 2.80 -9.53 4.09
N PHE A 149 3.73 -9.36 3.16
CA PHE A 149 4.32 -10.45 2.37
C PHE A 149 5.68 -10.00 1.85
N LYS A 150 6.66 -10.90 1.79
CA LYS A 150 7.96 -10.58 1.21
C LYS A 150 8.56 -11.77 0.47
N ASN A 151 8.98 -11.53 -0.76
CA ASN A 151 9.90 -12.38 -1.50
C ASN A 151 10.92 -11.50 -2.24
N TYR A 152 11.65 -12.06 -3.22
CA TYR A 152 12.68 -11.33 -3.96
C TYR A 152 12.12 -10.13 -4.76
N ASN A 153 10.96 -10.27 -5.41
CA ASN A 153 10.37 -9.25 -6.28
C ASN A 153 9.15 -8.56 -5.68
N PHE A 154 8.69 -8.95 -4.50
CA PHE A 154 7.50 -8.39 -3.85
C PHE A 154 7.78 -8.08 -2.40
N ASN A 155 7.45 -6.86 -1.97
CA ASN A 155 7.57 -6.43 -0.59
C ASN A 155 6.33 -5.62 -0.18
N LEU A 156 5.43 -6.29 0.53
CA LEU A 156 4.18 -5.73 1.01
C LEU A 156 4.31 -5.46 2.50
N PHE A 157 4.39 -4.18 2.85
CA PHE A 157 4.30 -3.73 4.24
C PHE A 157 2.85 -3.42 4.59
N VAL A 158 2.39 -3.94 5.73
CA VAL A 158 1.07 -3.63 6.30
C VAL A 158 1.28 -3.15 7.73
N ASP A 159 0.86 -1.92 7.99
CA ASP A 159 0.82 -1.37 9.34
C ASP A 159 -0.25 -2.10 10.17
N LYS A 160 0.14 -2.51 11.38
CA LYS A 160 -0.71 -3.30 12.29
C LYS A 160 -1.21 -2.51 13.50
N THR A 161 -1.03 -1.19 13.51
CA THR A 161 -1.40 -0.35 14.66
C THR A 161 -2.86 0.10 14.62
N ASP A 162 -3.67 -0.52 13.77
CA ASP A 162 -5.11 -0.38 13.79
C ASP A 162 -5.73 -1.34 14.80
N ASN A 163 -6.28 -0.79 15.89
CA ASN A 163 -6.96 -1.49 17.00
C ASN A 163 -8.27 -2.22 16.59
N LEU A 164 -8.36 -2.69 15.34
CA LEU A 164 -9.53 -3.40 14.80
C LEU A 164 -9.67 -4.80 15.38
N ASP A 165 -8.57 -5.43 15.80
CA ASP A 165 -8.61 -6.75 16.46
C ASP A 165 -9.29 -6.67 17.84
N GLU A 166 -9.17 -5.53 18.54
CA GLU A 166 -9.87 -5.28 19.82
C GLU A 166 -11.38 -5.01 19.65
N LEU A 167 -11.81 -4.54 18.48
CA LEU A 167 -13.22 -4.31 18.16
C LEU A 167 -13.92 -5.62 17.80
N GLN A 168 -13.23 -6.55 17.14
CA GLN A 168 -13.77 -7.88 16.83
C GLN A 168 -13.94 -8.72 18.11
N SER A 169 -12.96 -8.72 19.02
CA SER A 169 -13.07 -9.44 20.29
C SER A 169 -14.21 -8.92 21.18
N LYS A 170 -14.39 -7.59 21.26
CA LYS A 170 -15.54 -6.99 21.96
C LYS A 170 -16.89 -7.30 21.31
N THR A 171 -16.94 -7.36 19.97
CA THR A 171 -18.19 -7.68 19.26
C THR A 171 -18.55 -9.16 19.39
N GLU A 172 -17.57 -10.05 19.49
CA GLU A 172 -17.79 -11.47 19.78
C GLU A 172 -18.19 -11.72 21.24
N GLU A 173 -17.57 -11.04 22.22
CA GLU A 173 -17.97 -11.09 23.64
C GLU A 173 -19.41 -10.60 23.89
N ILE A 174 -19.84 -9.55 23.18
CA ILE A 174 -21.23 -9.06 23.28
C ILE A 174 -22.21 -10.12 22.73
N LYS A 175 -21.88 -10.80 21.64
CA LYS A 175 -22.73 -11.86 21.05
C LYS A 175 -22.78 -13.14 21.88
N THR A 176 -21.73 -13.49 22.62
CA THR A 176 -21.76 -14.62 23.57
C THR A 176 -22.56 -14.28 24.82
N ASN A 177 -22.50 -13.04 25.30
CA ASN A 177 -23.29 -12.61 26.46
C ASN A 177 -24.80 -12.50 26.18
N GLU A 178 -25.22 -12.12 24.97
CA GLU A 178 -26.64 -12.06 24.60
C GLU A 178 -27.29 -13.44 24.44
N LYS A 179 -26.52 -14.50 24.14
CA LYS A 179 -27.04 -15.88 24.08
C LYS A 179 -27.20 -16.55 25.45
N GLY A 180 -26.68 -15.95 26.52
CA GLY A 180 -26.73 -16.50 27.88
C GLY A 180 -27.91 -16.03 28.73
N LEU A 181 -28.77 -15.14 28.21
CA LEU A 181 -29.85 -14.47 28.97
C LEU A 181 -31.27 -14.84 28.51
N SER A 182 -31.42 -15.86 27.66
CA SER A 182 -32.72 -16.49 27.39
C SER A 182 -32.80 -17.86 28.06
N SER A 183 -33.17 -17.91 29.34
CA SER A 183 -33.65 -19.10 30.05
C SER A 183 -34.64 -18.67 31.12
#